data_AF-A0A1B6IMI5-F1
#
_entry.id   AF-A0A1B6IMI5-F1
#
_cell.length_a   1.000
_cell.length_b   1.000
_cell.length_c   1.000
_cell.angle_alpha   90.00
_cell.angle_beta   90.00
_cell.angle_gamma   90.00
#
_symmetry.space_group_name_H-M   'P 1'
#
loop_
_entity.id
_entity.type
_entity.pdbx_description
1 polymer ?
#
loop_
_entity_poly.entity_id
_entity_poly.type
_entity_poly.pdbx_seq_one_letter_code
_entity_poly.pdbx_strand_id
1 'polypeptide(L)'
;EWLLNCMDWYRSHPELWLLADLQDVQHGCLPTNCNNGNLELSGKYTVQINWIRDIGQSCYSQLRAAQNINEAESNDSVSADEPKKQSWEPNPKRVLMMEISDGLTTLKAMEYAPIPKLTEPFLPGLKVA
;
A
#
# COMPACT_ATOMS: atom_id res chain seq x y z
N GLU A 1 -24.72 3.90 21.11
CA GLU A 1 -25.72 2.93 20.61
C GLU A 1 -25.53 2.62 19.12
N TRP A 2 -25.53 3.62 18.22
CA TRP A 2 -25.35 3.41 16.77
C TRP A 2 -24.05 2.67 16.38
N LEU A 3 -22.89 3.11 16.88
CA LEU A 3 -21.59 2.46 16.57
C LEU A 3 -21.54 1.00 17.07
N LEU A 4 -22.10 0.69 18.24
CA LEU A 4 -22.12 -0.69 18.75
C LEU A 4 -22.99 -1.59 17.88
N ASN A 5 -24.20 -1.13 17.53
CA ASN A 5 -25.10 -1.88 16.64
C ASN A 5 -24.49 -2.09 15.25
N CYS A 6 -23.76 -1.10 14.73
CA CYS A 6 -23.04 -1.19 13.46
C CYS A 6 -21.90 -2.22 13.52
N MET A 7 -21.10 -2.20 14.58
CA MET A 7 -19.99 -3.15 14.75
C MET A 7 -20.50 -4.58 15.00
N ASP A 8 -21.60 -4.76 15.74
CA ASP A 8 -22.22 -6.07 15.91
C ASP A 8 -22.81 -6.60 14.59
N TRP A 9 -23.34 -5.71 13.75
CA TRP A 9 -23.78 -6.08 12.39
C TRP A 9 -22.60 -6.53 11.51
N TYR A 10 -21.46 -5.82 11.52
CA TYR A 10 -20.27 -6.25 10.80
C TYR A 10 -19.67 -7.56 11.33
N ARG A 11 -19.76 -7.82 12.64
CA ARG A 11 -19.35 -9.11 13.22
C ARG A 11 -20.20 -10.26 12.70
N SER A 12 -21.49 -10.02 12.43
CA SER A 12 -22.37 -11.02 11.83
C SER A 12 -22.16 -11.20 10.31
N HIS A 13 -21.55 -10.23 9.63
CA HIS A 13 -21.30 -10.22 8.18
C HIS A 13 -19.85 -9.80 7.87
N PRO A 14 -18.86 -10.67 8.18
CA PRO A 14 -17.44 -10.34 8.05
C PRO A 14 -17.03 -9.98 6.62
N GLU A 15 -17.70 -10.53 5.62
CA GLU A 15 -17.50 -10.22 4.20
C GLU A 15 -17.86 -8.76 3.85
N LEU A 16 -18.85 -8.18 4.52
CA LEU A 16 -19.26 -6.80 4.30
C LEU A 16 -18.28 -5.81 4.95
N TRP A 17 -17.65 -6.22 6.05
CA TRP A 17 -16.59 -5.43 6.68
C TRP A 17 -15.37 -5.27 5.76
N LEU A 18 -15.03 -6.31 4.99
CA LEU A 18 -13.93 -6.24 4.01
C LEU A 18 -14.18 -5.19 2.91
N LEU A 19 -15.45 -4.94 2.58
CA LEU A 19 -15.87 -4.00 1.53
C LEU A 19 -16.14 -2.59 2.06
N ALA A 20 -16.35 -2.43 3.36
CA ALA A 20 -16.66 -1.14 3.96
C ALA A 20 -15.45 -0.20 3.94
N ASP A 21 -15.66 1.09 3.70
CA ASP A 21 -14.62 2.10 3.91
C ASP A 21 -14.53 2.40 5.42
N LEU A 22 -13.33 2.22 6.01
CA LEU A 22 -13.15 2.48 7.44
C LEU A 22 -13.41 3.94 7.82
N GLN A 23 -13.28 4.89 6.87
CA GLN A 23 -13.62 6.29 7.10
C GLN A 23 -15.12 6.50 7.38
N ASP A 24 -15.99 5.66 6.81
CA ASP A 24 -17.43 5.70 7.08
C ASP A 24 -17.79 5.02 8.41
N VAL A 25 -17.01 3.98 8.78
CA VAL A 25 -17.15 3.28 10.06
C VAL A 25 -16.77 4.17 11.25
N GLN A 26 -15.80 5.08 11.06
CA GLN A 26 -15.32 6.03 12.08
C GLN A 26 -14.91 5.37 13.40
N HIS A 27 -14.33 4.17 13.32
CA HIS A 27 -13.89 3.40 14.49
C HIS A 27 -12.39 3.12 14.42
N GLY A 28 -11.60 4.05 14.97
CA GLY A 28 -10.15 3.92 15.00
C GLY A 28 -9.64 2.86 15.98
N CYS A 29 -8.58 2.15 15.59
CA CYS A 29 -7.88 1.17 16.41
C CYS A 29 -6.44 1.58 16.75
N LEU A 30 -5.89 2.59 16.06
CA LEU A 30 -4.54 3.08 16.29
C LEU A 30 -4.47 3.92 17.57
N PRO A 31 -3.32 3.91 18.28
CA PRO A 31 -3.11 4.78 19.42
C PRO A 31 -3.21 6.25 19.03
N THR A 32 -3.73 7.06 19.96
CA THR A 32 -3.78 8.52 19.79
C THR A 32 -2.38 9.10 19.60
N ASN A 33 -2.25 10.08 18.70
CA ASN A 33 -1.00 10.77 18.36
C ASN A 33 0.12 9.88 17.78
N CYS A 34 -0.19 8.71 17.21
CA CYS A 34 0.81 7.88 16.53
C CYS A 34 1.48 8.56 15.31
N ASN A 35 0.90 9.64 14.79
CA ASN A 35 1.49 10.45 13.72
C ASN A 35 2.63 11.38 14.20
N ASN A 36 2.81 11.53 15.52
CA ASN A 36 3.70 12.51 16.10
C ASN A 36 4.93 11.84 16.74
N GLY A 37 6.04 11.82 16.02
CA GLY A 37 7.34 11.36 16.53
C GLY A 37 7.62 9.87 16.31
N ASN A 38 8.58 9.34 17.07
CA ASN A 38 8.99 7.94 16.98
C ASN A 38 8.22 7.12 18.03
N LEU A 39 7.31 6.27 17.56
CA LEU A 39 6.52 5.37 18.40
C LEU A 39 6.68 3.93 17.89
N GLU A 40 6.84 2.99 18.82
CA GLU A 40 6.74 1.57 18.52
C GLU A 40 5.30 1.09 18.70
N LEU A 41 4.67 0.64 17.62
CA LEU A 41 3.32 0.08 17.65
C LEU A 41 3.38 -1.39 18.07
N SER A 42 3.14 -1.64 19.36
CA SER A 42 2.95 -2.99 19.89
C SER A 42 1.48 -3.40 19.80
N GLY A 43 1.16 -4.48 19.09
CA GLY A 43 -0.21 -5.00 19.01
C GLY A 43 -0.60 -5.49 17.62
N LYS A 44 -1.88 -5.80 17.46
CA LYS A 44 -2.50 -6.11 16.16
C LYS A 44 -3.47 -5.01 15.83
N TYR A 45 -3.30 -4.41 14.66
CA TYR A 45 -4.10 -3.28 14.21
C TYR A 45 -4.65 -3.62 12.84
N THR A 46 -5.96 -3.59 12.73
CA THR A 46 -6.62 -3.81 11.47
C THR A 46 -6.80 -2.47 10.79
N VAL A 47 -6.14 -2.29 9.64
CA VAL A 47 -6.12 -1.03 8.89
C VAL A 47 -6.52 -1.26 7.43
N GLN A 48 -6.98 -0.19 6.79
CA GLN A 48 -7.27 -0.12 5.37
C GLN A 48 -6.11 0.53 4.65
N ILE A 49 -5.67 -0.06 3.54
CA ILE A 49 -4.74 0.56 2.61
C ILE A 49 -5.54 1.41 1.63
N ASN A 50 -5.35 2.73 1.67
CA ASN A 50 -6.00 3.67 0.76
C ASN A 50 -5.32 3.65 -0.61
N TRP A 51 -3.99 3.66 -0.63
CA TRP A 51 -3.20 3.51 -1.84
C TRP A 51 -1.87 2.83 -1.53
N ILE A 52 -1.27 2.24 -2.56
CA ILE A 52 0.02 1.58 -2.50
C ILE A 52 0.76 1.74 -3.83
N ARG A 53 2.09 1.86 -3.76
CA ARG A 53 2.96 1.99 -4.92
C ARG A 53 4.34 1.41 -4.62
N ASP A 54 4.97 0.77 -5.61
CA ASP A 54 6.39 0.43 -5.51
C ASP A 54 7.25 1.68 -5.70
N ILE A 55 7.96 2.11 -4.67
CA ILE A 55 8.93 3.22 -4.75
C ILE A 55 10.35 2.73 -5.07
N GLY A 56 10.56 1.42 -5.19
CA GLY A 56 11.80 0.84 -5.70
C GLY A 56 11.97 0.98 -7.22
N GLN A 57 10.87 1.22 -7.93
CA GLN A 57 10.82 1.51 -9.36
C GLN A 57 10.40 2.96 -9.60
N SER A 58 10.81 3.53 -10.74
CA SER A 58 10.37 4.90 -11.08
C SER A 58 8.86 4.93 -11.34
N CYS A 59 8.19 6.00 -10.90
CA CYS A 59 6.75 6.20 -11.18
C CYS A 59 6.48 6.22 -12.69
N TYR A 60 7.43 6.74 -13.48
CA TYR A 60 7.29 6.84 -14.92
C TYR A 60 7.34 5.46 -15.60
N SER A 61 8.27 4.59 -15.21
CA SER A 61 8.37 3.22 -15.70
C SER A 61 7.10 2.43 -15.39
N GLN A 62 6.58 2.54 -14.17
CA GLN A 62 5.31 1.90 -13.78
C GLN A 62 4.12 2.44 -14.58
N LEU A 63 4.05 3.76 -14.80
CA LEU A 63 2.97 4.36 -15.59
C LEU A 63 3.01 3.92 -17.06
N ARG A 64 4.20 3.84 -17.67
CA ARG A 64 4.35 3.31 -19.04
C ARG A 64 3.89 1.84 -19.12
N ALA A 65 4.31 1.01 -18.16
CA ALA A 65 3.90 -0.39 -18.08
C ALA A 65 2.37 -0.53 -17.95
N ALA A 66 1.74 0.27 -17.08
CA ALA A 66 0.29 0.28 -16.89
C ALA A 66 -0.48 0.74 -18.14
N GLN A 67 0.13 1.61 -18.96
CA GLN A 67 -0.44 2.08 -20.23
C GLN A 67 -0.19 1.12 -21.40
N ASN A 68 0.49 -0.01 -21.17
CA ASN A 68 0.96 -0.94 -22.21
C ASN A 68 1.79 -0.22 -23.30
N ILE A 69 2.53 0.83 -22.93
CA ILE A 69 3.45 1.49 -23.85
C ILE A 69 4.67 0.58 -23.98
N ASN A 70 4.81 -0.05 -25.14
CA ASN A 70 5.92 -0.96 -25.42
C ASN A 70 7.26 -0.23 -25.27
N GLU A 71 8.15 -0.75 -24.40
CA GLU A 71 9.51 -0.24 -24.25
C GLU A 71 10.29 -0.32 -25.57
N ALA A 72 9.95 -1.29 -26.44
CA ALA A 72 10.54 -1.48 -27.75
C ALA A 72 10.19 -0.38 -28.78
N GLU A 73 9.12 0.39 -28.56
CA GLU A 73 8.70 1.49 -29.44
C GLU A 73 9.15 2.86 -28.93
N SER A 74 9.83 2.91 -27.78
CA SER A 74 10.33 4.15 -27.21
C SER A 74 11.75 4.46 -27.68
N ASN A 75 11.96 5.66 -28.22
CA ASN A 75 13.30 6.12 -28.60
C ASN A 75 14.31 6.17 -27.44
N ASP A 76 13.86 6.16 -26.17
CA ASP A 76 14.75 6.16 -24.99
C ASP A 76 15.49 4.82 -24.79
N SER A 77 14.95 3.71 -25.31
CA SER A 77 15.55 2.37 -25.17
C SER A 77 16.42 1.98 -26.37
N VAL A 78 16.37 2.75 -27.46
CA VAL A 78 17.16 2.52 -28.67
C VAL A 78 18.55 3.13 -28.49
N SER A 79 19.42 2.39 -27.81
CA SER A 79 20.86 2.69 -27.76
C SER A 79 21.62 1.70 -28.64
N ALA A 80 22.66 2.19 -29.34
CA ALA A 80 23.60 1.32 -30.06
C ALA A 80 24.44 0.46 -29.10
N ASP A 81 24.55 0.88 -27.85
CA ASP A 81 25.23 0.15 -26.78
C ASP A 81 24.23 -0.72 -26.00
N GLU A 82 24.56 -2.00 -25.79
CA GLU A 82 23.77 -2.87 -24.92
C GLU A 82 23.64 -2.25 -23.52
N PRO A 83 22.43 -2.23 -22.91
CA PRO A 83 22.24 -1.74 -21.56
C PRO A 83 22.98 -2.65 -20.57
N LYS A 84 24.25 -2.32 -20.28
CA LYS A 84 25.06 -3.02 -19.29
C LYS A 84 24.75 -2.43 -17.92
N LYS A 85 23.93 -3.15 -17.17
CA LYS A 85 23.79 -2.92 -15.73
C LYS A 85 25.19 -3.05 -15.11
N GLN A 86 25.68 -1.97 -14.51
CA GLN A 86 27.05 -1.97 -14.00
C GLN A 86 27.12 -2.92 -12.80
N SER A 87 28.22 -3.68 -12.66
CA SER A 87 28.33 -4.70 -11.62
C SER A 87 28.24 -4.16 -10.18
N TRP A 88 28.44 -2.85 -9.99
CA TRP A 88 28.28 -2.16 -8.72
C TRP A 88 26.86 -1.64 -8.47
N GLU A 89 25.98 -1.61 -9.48
CA GLU A 89 24.62 -1.14 -9.31
C GLU A 89 23.83 -2.13 -8.46
N PRO A 90 23.28 -1.69 -7.31
CA PRO A 90 22.46 -2.57 -6.49
C PRO A 90 21.23 -2.99 -7.30
N ASN A 91 20.86 -4.27 -7.20
CA ASN A 91 19.60 -4.72 -7.77
C ASN A 91 18.45 -3.96 -7.09
N PRO A 92 17.56 -3.28 -7.86
CA PRO A 92 16.42 -2.61 -7.28
C PRO A 92 15.57 -3.67 -6.59
N LYS A 93 15.43 -3.53 -5.28
CA LYS A 93 14.51 -4.35 -4.49
C LYS A 93 13.18 -3.60 -4.44
N ARG A 94 12.08 -4.36 -4.54
CA ARG A 94 10.74 -3.84 -4.31
C ARG A 94 10.70 -3.16 -2.95
N VAL A 95 10.14 -1.95 -2.91
CA VAL A 95 9.85 -1.22 -1.68
C VAL A 95 8.47 -0.61 -1.83
N LEU A 96 7.48 -1.20 -1.19
CA LEU A 96 6.12 -0.66 -1.23
C LEU A 96 5.96 0.51 -0.26
N MET A 97 5.45 1.63 -0.76
CA MET A 97 4.96 2.73 0.05
C MET A 97 3.43 2.74 0.01
N MET A 98 2.83 2.91 1.18
CA MET A 98 1.40 2.80 1.38
C MET A 98 0.89 3.96 2.22
N GLU A 99 -0.35 4.34 2.00
CA GLU A 99 -1.14 5.07 2.98
C GLU A 99 -2.14 4.11 3.62
N ILE A 100 -2.08 4.04 4.94
CA ILE A 100 -2.95 3.19 5.75
C ILE A 100 -3.82 4.05 6.65
N SER A 101 -5.04 3.62 6.90
CA SER A 101 -5.97 4.29 7.79
C SER A 101 -6.74 3.28 8.64
N ASP A 102 -6.99 3.62 9.89
CA ASP A 102 -7.94 2.89 10.74
C ASP A 102 -9.35 3.51 10.70
N GLY A 103 -9.58 4.47 9.81
CA GLY A 103 -10.84 5.21 9.67
C GLY A 103 -10.86 6.56 10.40
N LEU A 104 -9.95 6.80 11.34
CA LEU A 104 -9.82 8.09 12.05
C LEU A 104 -8.44 8.73 11.83
N THR A 105 -7.40 7.91 11.85
CA THR A 105 -6.00 8.31 11.72
C THR A 105 -5.42 7.72 10.45
N THR A 106 -4.65 8.52 9.72
CA THR A 106 -3.98 8.11 8.50
C THR A 106 -2.47 8.17 8.69
N LEU A 107 -1.77 7.09 8.32
CA LEU A 107 -0.34 6.92 8.41
C LEU A 107 0.26 6.57 7.06
N LYS A 108 1.55 6.87 6.87
CA LYS A 108 2.34 6.32 5.77
C LYS A 108 3.10 5.11 6.27
N ALA A 109 3.00 4.00 5.54
CA ALA A 109 3.74 2.78 5.81
C ALA A 109 4.73 2.50 4.68
N MET A 110 5.86 1.89 5.04
CA MET A 110 6.89 1.45 4.10
C MET A 110 7.18 -0.03 4.35
N GLU A 111 7.29 -0.79 3.28
CA GLU A 111 7.78 -2.16 3.30
C GLU A 111 9.27 -2.16 3.66
N TYR A 112 9.60 -2.50 4.91
CA TYR A 112 10.99 -2.59 5.36
C TYR A 112 11.73 -3.80 4.76
N ALA A 113 11.02 -4.92 4.61
CA ALA A 113 11.50 -6.14 3.98
C ALA A 113 10.38 -6.73 3.11
N PRO A 114 10.69 -7.48 2.03
CA PRO A 114 9.67 -8.02 1.14
C PRO A 114 8.58 -8.80 1.88
N ILE A 115 7.32 -8.40 1.67
CA ILE A 115 6.10 -9.03 2.17
C ILE A 115 5.49 -9.84 1.02
N PRO A 116 5.71 -11.16 0.95
CA PRO A 116 5.31 -11.95 -0.23
C PRO A 116 3.81 -12.08 -0.43
N LYS A 117 3.01 -11.83 0.63
CA LYS A 117 1.54 -11.86 0.59
C LYS A 117 0.93 -10.59 -0.01
N LEU A 118 1.71 -9.52 -0.11
CA LEU A 118 1.28 -8.26 -0.69
C LEU A 118 1.80 -8.19 -2.13
N THR A 119 0.91 -8.55 -3.06
CA THR A 119 1.19 -8.64 -4.50
C THR A 119 0.13 -7.90 -5.30
N GLU A 120 0.46 -7.56 -6.54
CA GLU A 120 -0.47 -6.92 -7.47
C GLU A 120 -1.63 -7.86 -7.87
N PRO A 121 -2.80 -7.32 -8.27
CA PRO A 121 -3.11 -5.90 -8.39
C PRO A 121 -3.39 -5.24 -7.04
N PHE A 122 -2.85 -4.04 -6.89
CA PHE A 122 -3.02 -3.23 -5.71
C PHE A 122 -4.37 -2.49 -5.73
N LEU A 123 -5.39 -3.09 -5.12
CA LEU A 123 -6.72 -2.50 -5.04
C LEU A 123 -6.82 -1.57 -3.82
N PRO A 124 -7.22 -0.30 -4.01
CA PRO A 124 -7.60 0.59 -2.92
C PRO A 124 -8.69 -0.03 -2.04
N GLY A 125 -8.61 0.20 -0.73
CA GLY A 125 -9.57 -0.34 0.25
C GLY A 125 -9.19 -1.70 0.84
N LEU A 126 -8.05 -2.27 0.43
CA LEU A 126 -7.55 -3.55 0.95
C LEU A 126 -7.38 -3.49 2.48
N LYS A 127 -7.94 -4.49 3.18
CA LYS A 127 -7.84 -4.62 4.64
C LYS A 127 -6.65 -5.50 5.02
N VAL A 128 -5.84 -5.04 5.97
CA VAL A 128 -4.67 -5.78 6.49
C VAL A 128 -4.65 -5.74 8.02
N ALA A 129 -4.09 -6.77 8.65
CA ALA A 129 -4.01 -6.94 10.11
C ALA A 129 -2.73 -7.66 10.54
#